data_AF-A0A813BTY8-F1
#
_entry.id   AF-A0A813BTY8-F1
#
_cell.length_a   1.000
_cell.length_b   1.000
_cell.length_c   1.000
_cell.angle_alpha   90.00
_cell.angle_beta   90.00
_cell.angle_gamma   90.00
#
_symmetry.space_group_name_H-M   'P 1'
#
loop_
_entity.id
_entity.type
_entity.pdbx_description
1 polymer ?
#
loop_
_entity_poly.entity_id
_entity_poly.type
_entity_poly.pdbx_seq_one_letter_code
_entity_poly.pdbx_strand_id
1 'polypeptide(L)'
;MLWRIGWEPSCFQACFFSVFISGATRAVRFPFLVFGAVCALGFLPAAHYVRKSFREQEEMFRSFSEFDVSELSCFSDFDKRFILSAVIQWYGSLEDFSLLVRGPLKEELLHALQQSRWPLGYCVLSITPFLSVQLEWLAGLLSAGAHFDAWGRIFFGQILATNMLVVCESQAFFWLARRLSQPRFAHPVLDFGQTVLVVALFVCTLLPLVVVFRAYQTSLVGGILGALVAAVILWVTVLRGHPGLRCRVHEV
;
A
#
# COMPACT_ATOMS: atom_id res chain seq x y z
N MET A 1 -0.86 -12.46 -7.37
CA MET A 1 -0.88 -11.96 -8.76
C MET A 1 0.03 -10.74 -9.01
N LEU A 2 0.26 -9.85 -8.05
CA LEU A 2 1.18 -8.68 -8.21
C LEU A 2 2.64 -9.03 -8.56
N TRP A 3 3.12 -10.23 -8.22
CA TRP A 3 4.48 -10.69 -8.55
C TRP A 3 4.73 -10.99 -10.03
N ARG A 4 3.68 -11.17 -10.87
CA ARG A 4 3.86 -11.56 -12.27
C ARG A 4 4.28 -10.42 -13.21
N ILE A 5 4.20 -9.16 -12.77
CA ILE A 5 4.45 -8.00 -13.64
C ILE A 5 5.90 -7.47 -13.49
N GLY A 6 6.72 -8.05 -12.62
CA GLY A 6 8.11 -7.57 -12.44
C GLY A 6 8.19 -6.09 -12.02
N TRP A 7 7.09 -5.55 -11.49
CA TRP A 7 7.00 -4.17 -11.08
C TRP A 7 7.59 -4.06 -9.67
N GLU A 8 8.79 -3.50 -9.56
CA GLU A 8 9.46 -3.24 -8.30
C GLU A 8 9.04 -1.86 -7.75
N PRO A 9 8.10 -1.79 -6.78
CA PRO A 9 7.66 -0.51 -6.20
C PRO A 9 8.80 0.26 -5.52
N SER A 10 9.92 -0.40 -5.19
CA SER A 10 11.15 0.20 -4.66
C SER A 10 11.76 1.23 -5.61
N CYS A 11 11.77 0.97 -6.93
CA CYS A 11 12.30 1.92 -7.92
C CYS A 11 11.49 3.22 -7.97
N PHE A 12 10.17 3.10 -7.82
CA PHE A 12 9.29 4.27 -7.83
C PHE A 12 9.45 5.13 -6.57
N GLN A 13 9.52 4.51 -5.39
CA GLN A 13 9.79 5.21 -4.13
C GLN A 13 11.18 5.87 -4.15
N ALA A 14 12.21 5.18 -4.64
CA ALA A 14 13.57 5.72 -4.75
C ALA A 14 13.62 6.97 -5.64
N CYS A 15 12.90 6.95 -6.77
CA CYS A 15 12.80 8.11 -7.65
C CYS A 15 12.07 9.28 -6.97
N PHE A 16 10.93 9.03 -6.31
CA PHE A 16 10.17 10.12 -5.68
C PHE A 16 10.96 10.81 -4.55
N PHE A 17 11.78 10.06 -3.80
CA PHE A 17 12.63 10.60 -2.74
C PHE A 17 13.83 11.40 -3.25
N SER A 18 14.47 10.97 -4.33
CA SER A 18 15.64 11.69 -4.90
C SER A 18 15.26 13.10 -5.40
N VAL A 19 14.04 13.26 -5.90
CA VAL A 19 13.42 14.55 -6.27
C VAL A 19 13.27 15.44 -5.07
N PHE A 20 12.73 14.89 -3.99
CA PHE A 20 12.38 15.65 -2.80
C PHE A 20 13.64 16.20 -2.11
N ILE A 21 14.70 15.38 -2.02
CA ILE A 21 16.00 15.77 -1.48
C ILE A 21 16.66 16.85 -2.36
N SER A 22 16.61 16.69 -3.69
CA SER A 22 17.25 17.61 -4.64
C SER A 22 16.53 18.97 -4.73
N GLY A 23 15.19 18.97 -4.65
CA GLY A 23 14.34 20.17 -4.76
C GLY A 23 14.48 21.15 -3.59
N ALA A 24 15.06 20.75 -2.47
CA ALA A 24 15.37 21.64 -1.35
C ALA A 24 16.47 22.67 -1.68
N THR A 25 17.25 22.44 -2.74
CA THR A 25 18.27 23.36 -3.22
C THR A 25 17.70 24.28 -4.31
N ARG A 26 17.78 25.61 -4.10
CA ARG A 26 17.12 26.63 -4.97
C ARG A 26 17.56 26.63 -6.45
N ALA A 27 18.61 25.88 -6.81
CA ALA A 27 19.31 26.01 -8.09
C ALA A 27 18.78 25.11 -9.24
N VAL A 28 17.87 24.17 -8.99
CA VAL A 28 17.50 23.14 -9.99
C VAL A 28 15.99 22.96 -10.15
N ARG A 29 15.29 24.02 -10.59
CA ARG A 29 13.83 23.98 -10.84
C ARG A 29 13.43 23.16 -12.07
N PHE A 30 14.21 23.24 -13.15
CA PHE A 30 13.88 22.57 -14.42
C PHE A 30 13.98 21.03 -14.34
N PRO A 31 15.10 20.41 -13.90
CA PRO A 31 15.18 18.95 -13.80
C PRO A 31 14.18 18.36 -12.80
N PHE A 32 13.78 19.14 -11.78
CA PHE A 32 12.74 18.73 -10.82
C PHE A 32 11.37 18.57 -11.48
N LEU A 33 10.95 19.51 -12.33
CA LEU A 33 9.67 19.43 -13.04
C LEU A 33 9.65 18.27 -14.03
N VAL A 34 10.73 18.11 -14.80
CA VAL A 34 10.86 17.00 -15.76
C VAL A 34 10.82 15.67 -15.03
N PHE A 35 11.58 15.51 -13.95
CA PHE A 35 11.59 14.27 -13.19
C PHE A 35 10.24 14.01 -12.51
N GLY A 36 9.62 15.04 -11.91
CA GLY A 36 8.29 14.93 -11.32
C GLY A 36 7.25 14.47 -12.34
N ALA A 37 7.32 14.97 -13.57
CA ALA A 37 6.46 14.52 -14.66
C ALA A 37 6.73 13.06 -15.05
N VAL A 38 8.00 12.63 -15.15
CA VAL A 38 8.37 11.23 -15.41
C VAL A 38 7.84 10.30 -14.32
N CYS A 39 7.96 10.71 -13.05
CA CYS A 39 7.38 9.96 -11.93
C CYS A 39 5.87 9.90 -12.01
N ALA A 40 5.19 11.03 -12.23
CA ALA A 40 3.74 11.05 -12.34
C ALA A 40 3.25 10.14 -13.48
N LEU A 41 3.97 10.12 -14.61
CA LEU A 41 3.69 9.27 -15.76
C LEU A 41 3.80 7.77 -15.43
N GLY A 42 4.77 7.37 -14.60
CA GLY A 42 4.90 5.99 -14.14
C GLY A 42 3.93 5.63 -13.00
N PHE A 43 3.65 6.56 -12.10
CA PHE A 43 2.82 6.33 -10.92
C PHE A 43 1.35 6.15 -11.26
N LEU A 44 0.82 6.98 -12.16
CA LEU A 44 -0.60 6.98 -12.48
C LEU A 44 -1.09 5.62 -13.03
N PRO A 45 -0.41 4.99 -14.01
CA PRO A 45 -0.76 3.64 -14.46
C PRO A 45 -0.67 2.61 -13.33
N ALA A 46 0.32 2.71 -12.47
CA ALA A 46 0.49 1.78 -11.36
C ALA A 46 -0.61 1.92 -10.30
N ALA A 47 -0.94 3.15 -9.94
CA ALA A 47 -2.05 3.44 -9.05
C ALA A 47 -3.39 2.97 -9.65
N HIS A 48 -3.57 3.14 -10.96
CA HIS A 48 -4.72 2.60 -11.68
C HIS A 48 -4.76 1.06 -11.59
N TYR A 49 -3.63 0.40 -11.83
CA TYR A 49 -3.52 -1.05 -11.75
C TYR A 49 -3.80 -1.58 -10.33
N VAL A 50 -3.22 -0.97 -9.30
CA VAL A 50 -3.48 -1.35 -7.90
C VAL A 50 -4.96 -1.19 -7.55
N ARG A 51 -5.58 -0.06 -7.96
CA ARG A 51 -7.01 0.18 -7.75
C ARG A 51 -7.87 -0.86 -8.45
N LYS A 52 -7.55 -1.18 -9.71
CA LYS A 52 -8.23 -2.23 -10.50
C LYS A 52 -8.08 -3.60 -9.85
N SER A 53 -6.90 -3.94 -9.33
CA SER A 53 -6.67 -5.21 -8.63
C SER A 53 -7.52 -5.32 -7.36
N PHE A 54 -7.66 -4.23 -6.58
CA PHE A 54 -8.59 -4.24 -5.43
C PHE A 54 -10.05 -4.39 -5.86
N ARG A 55 -10.44 -3.79 -6.99
CA ARG A 55 -11.78 -3.96 -7.54
C ARG A 55 -12.06 -5.40 -7.92
N GLU A 56 -11.16 -6.04 -8.67
CA GLU A 56 -11.28 -7.45 -9.07
C GLU A 56 -11.36 -8.38 -7.86
N GLN A 57 -10.61 -8.08 -6.78
CA GLN A 57 -10.72 -8.81 -5.51
C GLN A 57 -12.11 -8.66 -4.89
N GLU A 58 -12.67 -7.44 -4.85
CA GLU A 58 -14.01 -7.19 -4.31
C GLU A 58 -15.11 -7.83 -5.16
N GLU A 59 -14.98 -7.81 -6.49
CA GLU A 59 -15.87 -8.50 -7.43
C GLU A 59 -15.85 -10.01 -7.21
N MET A 60 -14.66 -10.60 -7.04
CA MET A 60 -14.50 -12.02 -6.71
C MET A 60 -15.16 -12.37 -5.36
N PHE A 61 -15.06 -11.51 -4.35
CA PHE A 61 -15.76 -11.76 -3.08
C PHE A 61 -17.27 -11.67 -3.21
N ARG A 62 -17.74 -10.75 -4.05
CA ARG A 62 -19.17 -10.62 -4.33
C ARG A 62 -19.70 -11.83 -5.09
N SER A 63 -18.95 -12.35 -6.06
CA SER A 63 -19.34 -13.56 -6.78
C SER A 63 -19.41 -14.78 -5.86
N PHE A 64 -18.55 -14.89 -4.85
CA PHE A 64 -18.67 -15.95 -3.84
C PHE A 64 -19.93 -15.83 -2.98
N SER A 65 -20.40 -14.62 -2.65
CA SER A 65 -21.67 -14.46 -1.89
C SER A 65 -22.91 -14.79 -2.70
N GLU A 66 -22.85 -14.56 -4.01
CA GLU A 66 -23.96 -14.81 -4.95
C GLU A 66 -23.81 -16.19 -5.63
N PHE A 67 -22.79 -16.98 -5.27
CA PHE A 67 -22.43 -18.23 -5.96
C PHE A 67 -23.56 -19.26 -5.91
N ASP A 68 -24.09 -19.68 -7.05
CA ASP A 68 -25.05 -20.77 -7.16
C ASP A 68 -24.53 -21.81 -8.14
N VAL A 69 -24.37 -23.05 -7.67
CA VAL A 69 -23.84 -24.14 -8.50
C VAL A 69 -24.80 -24.48 -9.67
N SER A 70 -26.10 -24.25 -9.53
CA SER A 70 -27.09 -24.55 -10.56
C SER A 70 -27.01 -23.56 -11.75
N GLU A 71 -26.55 -22.34 -11.49
CA GLU A 71 -26.38 -21.27 -12.47
C GLU A 71 -25.04 -21.35 -13.23
N LEU A 72 -24.19 -22.33 -12.93
CA LEU A 72 -22.90 -22.48 -13.60
C LEU A 72 -23.07 -22.59 -15.13
N SER A 73 -22.31 -21.76 -15.83
CA SER A 73 -22.12 -21.82 -17.28
C SER A 73 -20.97 -22.78 -17.60
N CYS A 74 -21.26 -23.90 -18.26
CA CYS A 74 -20.26 -24.83 -18.77
C CYS A 74 -20.19 -24.73 -20.29
N PHE A 75 -19.05 -25.13 -20.88
CA PHE A 75 -18.89 -25.16 -22.34
C PHE A 75 -19.84 -26.16 -23.00
N SER A 76 -20.13 -27.28 -22.33
CA SER A 76 -21.09 -28.28 -22.79
C SER A 76 -22.08 -28.69 -21.69
N ASP A 77 -23.28 -29.10 -22.09
CA ASP A 77 -24.29 -29.66 -21.18
C ASP A 77 -23.83 -30.96 -20.52
N PHE A 78 -22.97 -31.72 -21.20
CA PHE A 78 -22.39 -32.94 -20.66
C PHE A 78 -21.50 -32.61 -19.45
N ASP A 79 -20.60 -31.64 -19.59
CA ASP A 79 -19.73 -31.19 -18.49
C ASP A 79 -20.56 -30.66 -17.32
N LYS A 80 -21.63 -29.91 -17.62
CA LYS A 80 -22.55 -29.42 -16.58
C LYS A 80 -23.15 -30.58 -15.80
N ARG A 81 -23.74 -31.57 -16.48
CA ARG A 81 -24.34 -32.75 -15.82
C ARG A 81 -23.31 -33.56 -15.05
N PHE A 82 -22.11 -33.73 -15.60
CA PHE A 82 -21.02 -34.44 -14.96
C PHE A 82 -20.58 -33.76 -13.66
N ILE A 83 -20.31 -32.45 -13.70
CA ILE A 83 -19.93 -31.65 -12.52
C ILE A 83 -21.04 -31.66 -11.48
N LEU A 84 -22.30 -31.41 -11.87
CA LEU A 84 -23.43 -31.40 -10.93
C LEU A 84 -23.63 -32.77 -10.27
N SER A 85 -23.46 -33.86 -11.04
CA SER A 85 -23.55 -35.23 -10.49
C SER A 85 -22.44 -35.52 -9.49
N ALA A 86 -21.20 -35.08 -9.79
CA ALA A 86 -20.06 -35.22 -8.88
C ALA A 86 -20.24 -34.39 -7.60
N VAL A 87 -20.76 -33.16 -7.71
CA VAL A 87 -21.09 -32.32 -6.56
C VAL A 87 -22.14 -32.99 -5.67
N ILE A 88 -23.22 -33.51 -6.26
CA ILE A 88 -24.26 -34.24 -5.50
C ILE A 88 -23.66 -35.47 -4.82
N GLN A 89 -22.77 -36.20 -5.50
CA GLN A 89 -22.13 -37.38 -4.93
C GLN A 89 -21.22 -37.06 -3.73
N TRP A 90 -20.48 -35.95 -3.77
CA TRP A 90 -19.52 -35.59 -2.71
C TRP A 90 -20.15 -34.81 -1.56
N TYR A 91 -21.11 -33.94 -1.85
CA TYR A 91 -21.68 -33.00 -0.89
C TYR A 91 -23.13 -33.30 -0.52
N GLY A 92 -23.73 -34.34 -1.12
CA GLY A 92 -25.11 -34.76 -0.87
C GLY A 92 -26.14 -33.98 -1.68
N SER A 93 -25.98 -32.65 -1.79
CA SER A 93 -26.84 -31.80 -2.61
C SER A 93 -26.11 -30.60 -3.21
N LEU A 94 -26.74 -30.00 -4.23
CA LEU A 94 -26.26 -28.75 -4.85
C LEU A 94 -26.35 -27.56 -3.89
N GLU A 95 -27.35 -27.56 -3.01
CA GLU A 95 -27.56 -26.51 -2.01
C GLU A 95 -26.47 -26.58 -0.94
N ASP A 96 -26.16 -27.78 -0.43
CA ASP A 96 -25.12 -27.97 0.60
C ASP A 96 -23.74 -27.51 0.08
N PHE A 97 -23.44 -27.81 -1.18
CA PHE A 97 -22.22 -27.30 -1.81
C PHE A 97 -22.23 -25.78 -1.96
N SER A 98 -23.35 -25.19 -2.39
CA SER A 98 -23.46 -23.72 -2.53
C SER A 98 -23.34 -23.01 -1.17
N LEU A 99 -23.92 -23.59 -0.10
CA LEU A 99 -23.76 -23.11 1.27
C LEU A 99 -22.32 -23.22 1.76
N LEU A 100 -21.63 -24.32 1.45
CA LEU A 100 -20.21 -24.50 1.77
C LEU A 100 -19.35 -23.43 1.09
N VAL A 101 -19.61 -23.14 -0.19
CA VAL A 101 -18.87 -22.13 -0.95
C VAL A 101 -19.16 -20.71 -0.44
N ARG A 102 -20.44 -20.38 -0.18
CA ARG A 102 -20.87 -19.06 0.32
C ARG A 102 -20.42 -18.79 1.76
N GLY A 103 -20.25 -19.83 2.57
CA GLY A 103 -19.88 -19.74 3.99
C GLY A 103 -18.41 -20.11 4.23
N PRO A 104 -18.09 -21.33 4.71
CA PRO A 104 -16.74 -21.70 5.16
C PRO A 104 -15.61 -21.40 4.16
N LEU A 105 -15.80 -21.73 2.88
CA LEU A 105 -14.76 -21.51 1.88
C LEU A 105 -14.51 -20.01 1.64
N LYS A 106 -15.58 -19.21 1.56
CA LYS A 106 -15.48 -17.75 1.44
C LYS A 106 -14.76 -17.16 2.64
N GLU A 107 -15.04 -17.62 3.85
CA GLU A 107 -14.38 -17.16 5.07
C GLU A 107 -12.89 -17.52 5.09
N GLU A 108 -12.52 -18.73 4.66
CA GLU A 108 -11.12 -19.15 4.55
C GLU A 108 -10.36 -18.30 3.52
N LEU A 109 -10.94 -18.07 2.34
CA LEU A 109 -10.37 -17.22 1.30
C LEU A 109 -10.27 -15.75 1.76
N LEU A 110 -11.30 -15.24 2.43
CA LEU A 110 -11.28 -13.90 3.03
C LEU A 110 -10.17 -13.79 4.07
N HIS A 111 -10.00 -14.81 4.92
CA HIS A 111 -8.96 -14.84 5.93
C HIS A 111 -7.57 -14.85 5.27
N ALA A 112 -7.35 -15.70 4.26
CA ALA A 112 -6.10 -15.73 3.50
C ALA A 112 -5.78 -14.40 2.81
N LEU A 113 -6.79 -13.73 2.22
CA LEU A 113 -6.63 -12.43 1.57
C LEU A 113 -6.50 -11.27 2.57
N GLN A 114 -7.09 -11.38 3.75
CA GLN A 114 -6.85 -10.45 4.85
C GLN A 114 -5.45 -10.61 5.44
N GLN A 115 -4.90 -11.82 5.46
CA GLN A 115 -3.50 -12.07 5.77
C GLN A 115 -2.57 -11.56 4.66
N SER A 116 -3.03 -11.56 3.41
CA SER A 116 -2.31 -10.94 2.28
C SER A 116 -2.41 -9.41 2.23
N ARG A 117 -2.91 -8.74 3.30
CA ARG A 117 -2.70 -7.29 3.47
C ARG A 117 -1.22 -7.01 3.29
N TRP A 118 -0.90 -5.91 2.62
CA TRP A 118 0.48 -5.52 2.31
C TRP A 118 1.34 -5.66 3.56
N PRO A 119 2.14 -6.73 3.67
CA PRO A 119 2.75 -7.06 4.94
C PRO A 119 3.74 -5.96 5.28
N LEU A 120 3.76 -5.52 6.55
CA LEU A 120 4.66 -4.46 6.99
C LEU A 120 6.13 -4.78 6.64
N GLY A 121 6.50 -6.06 6.63
CA GLY A 121 7.80 -6.53 6.17
C GLY A 121 8.12 -6.13 4.72
N TYR A 122 7.15 -6.12 3.80
CA TYR A 122 7.38 -5.64 2.44
C TYR A 122 7.50 -4.12 2.36
N CYS A 123 6.77 -3.36 3.18
CA CYS A 123 6.98 -1.91 3.27
C CYS A 123 8.38 -1.59 3.80
N VAL A 124 8.84 -2.32 4.83
CA VAL A 124 10.19 -2.14 5.38
C VAL A 124 11.23 -2.55 4.35
N LEU A 125 11.01 -3.65 3.62
CA LEU A 125 11.92 -4.09 2.58
C LEU A 125 12.02 -3.09 1.43
N SER A 126 10.92 -2.41 1.06
CA SER A 126 10.91 -1.43 -0.03
C SER A 126 11.67 -0.15 0.32
N ILE A 127 11.80 0.20 1.60
CA ILE A 127 12.57 1.37 2.06
C ILE A 127 14.05 1.06 2.34
N THR A 128 14.45 -0.21 2.41
CA THR A 128 15.85 -0.62 2.65
C THR A 128 16.89 0.10 1.79
N PRO A 129 16.75 0.24 0.45
CA PRO A 129 17.76 0.92 -0.36
C PRO A 129 17.87 2.42 -0.02
N PHE A 130 16.80 3.03 0.46
CA PHE A 130 16.83 4.41 0.90
C PHE A 130 17.53 4.53 2.26
N LEU A 131 17.17 3.65 3.19
CA LEU A 131 17.81 3.56 4.50
C LEU A 131 19.32 3.32 4.39
N SER A 132 19.78 2.49 3.45
CA SER A 132 21.22 2.24 3.27
C SER A 132 22.00 3.49 2.87
N VAL A 133 21.47 4.30 1.94
CA VAL A 133 22.10 5.57 1.54
C VAL A 133 22.17 6.55 2.72
N GLN A 134 21.11 6.63 3.52
CA GLN A 134 21.09 7.50 4.69
C GLN A 134 22.08 7.06 5.78
N LEU A 135 22.20 5.75 6.00
CA LEU A 135 23.16 5.18 6.95
C LEU A 135 24.60 5.43 6.51
N GLU A 136 24.88 5.38 5.20
CA GLU A 136 26.19 5.73 4.65
C GLU A 136 26.53 7.20 4.91
N TRP A 137 25.57 8.13 4.69
CA TRP A 137 25.75 9.54 5.03
C TRP A 137 25.99 9.76 6.53
N LEU A 138 25.23 9.08 7.38
CA LEU A 138 25.43 9.15 8.83
C LEU A 138 26.82 8.63 9.22
N ALA A 139 27.26 7.51 8.65
CA ALA A 139 28.58 6.95 8.88
C ALA A 139 29.68 7.95 8.49
N GLY A 140 29.55 8.61 7.34
CA GLY A 140 30.49 9.66 6.91
C GLY A 140 30.59 10.83 7.91
N LEU A 141 29.45 11.30 8.44
CA LEU A 141 29.44 12.37 9.46
C LEU A 141 30.10 11.92 10.77
N LEU A 142 29.84 10.69 11.20
CA LEU A 142 30.45 10.11 12.41
C LEU A 142 31.97 9.94 12.23
N SER A 143 32.42 9.42 11.08
CA SER A 143 33.83 9.27 10.76
C SER A 143 34.56 10.62 10.64
N ALA A 144 33.87 11.68 10.23
CA ALA A 144 34.40 13.04 10.20
C ALA A 144 34.46 13.70 11.60
N GLY A 145 34.02 13.03 12.66
CA GLY A 145 33.99 13.59 14.02
C GLY A 145 32.99 14.73 14.18
N ALA A 146 31.89 14.73 13.40
CA ALA A 146 30.89 15.78 13.47
C ALA A 146 30.27 15.88 14.87
N HIS A 147 29.91 17.10 15.29
CA HIS A 147 29.23 17.33 16.56
C HIS A 147 27.87 16.59 16.62
N PHE A 148 27.44 16.23 17.84
CA PHE A 148 26.17 15.55 18.11
C PHE A 148 24.97 16.23 17.44
N ASP A 149 24.93 17.55 17.45
CA ASP A 149 23.85 18.31 16.82
C ASP A 149 23.74 18.04 15.31
N ALA A 150 24.88 17.87 14.62
CA ALA A 150 24.89 17.62 13.17
C ALA A 150 24.40 16.21 12.83
N TRP A 151 25.02 15.16 13.40
CA TRP A 151 24.63 13.79 13.08
C TRP A 151 23.29 13.41 13.72
N GLY A 152 22.95 13.98 14.88
CA GLY A 152 21.67 13.76 15.57
C GLY A 152 20.47 14.23 14.74
N ARG A 153 20.57 15.38 14.07
CA ARG A 153 19.52 15.88 13.16
C ARG A 153 19.23 14.88 12.03
N ILE A 154 20.28 14.32 11.44
CA ILE A 154 20.18 13.32 10.38
C ILE A 154 19.57 12.03 10.93
N PHE A 155 20.04 11.54 12.08
CA PHE A 155 19.53 10.31 12.67
C PHE A 155 18.04 10.41 13.04
N PHE A 156 17.63 11.41 13.81
CA PHE A 156 16.25 11.52 14.26
C PHE A 156 15.30 11.97 13.14
N GLY A 157 15.67 13.00 12.38
CA GLY A 157 14.80 13.56 11.35
C GLY A 157 14.80 12.74 10.05
N GLN A 158 15.97 12.51 9.48
CA GLN A 158 16.09 11.88 8.17
C GLN A 158 15.99 10.36 8.23
N ILE A 159 16.62 9.70 9.21
CA ILE A 159 16.55 8.24 9.32
C ILE A 159 15.26 7.80 10.02
N LEU A 160 15.01 8.21 11.27
CA LEU A 160 13.84 7.69 11.99
C LEU A 160 12.54 8.27 11.46
N ALA A 161 12.35 9.59 11.55
CA ALA A 161 11.06 10.22 11.25
C ALA A 161 10.62 10.00 9.79
N THR A 162 11.52 10.26 8.84
CA THR A 162 11.20 10.15 7.41
C THR A 162 10.86 8.71 7.03
N ASN A 163 11.66 7.70 7.40
CA ASN A 163 11.35 6.30 7.06
C ASN A 163 10.03 5.81 7.68
N MET A 164 9.74 6.20 8.93
CA MET A 164 8.45 5.88 9.55
C MET A 164 7.28 6.51 8.79
N LEU A 165 7.42 7.76 8.36
CA LEU A 165 6.40 8.44 7.54
C LEU A 165 6.24 7.79 6.17
N VAL A 166 7.32 7.36 5.50
CA VAL A 166 7.24 6.64 4.22
C VAL A 166 6.39 5.37 4.37
N VAL A 167 6.60 4.61 5.45
CA VAL A 167 5.80 3.40 5.72
C VAL A 167 4.32 3.77 5.91
N CYS A 168 4.04 4.86 6.63
CA CYS A 168 2.67 5.35 6.82
C CYS A 168 2.03 5.81 5.50
N GLU A 169 2.78 6.50 4.65
CA GLU A 169 2.33 6.97 3.34
C GLU A 169 2.03 5.80 2.41
N SER A 170 2.89 4.77 2.36
CA SER A 170 2.61 3.55 1.61
C SER A 170 1.30 2.90 2.06
N GLN A 171 1.07 2.79 3.37
CA GLN A 171 -0.18 2.26 3.90
C GLN A 171 -1.39 3.15 3.54
N ALA A 172 -1.25 4.47 3.64
CA ALA A 172 -2.29 5.42 3.27
C ALA A 172 -2.66 5.32 1.78
N PHE A 173 -1.66 5.16 0.90
CA PHE A 173 -1.88 4.93 -0.53
C PHE A 173 -2.71 3.68 -0.80
N PHE A 174 -2.31 2.53 -0.26
CA PHE A 174 -3.07 1.28 -0.46
C PHE A 174 -4.47 1.36 0.16
N TRP A 175 -4.61 2.05 1.30
CA TRP A 175 -5.90 2.31 1.91
C TRP A 175 -6.80 3.18 1.01
N LEU A 176 -6.28 4.27 0.45
CA LEU A 176 -7.03 5.14 -0.48
C LEU A 176 -7.40 4.40 -1.77
N ALA A 177 -6.45 3.67 -2.36
CA ALA A 177 -6.67 2.89 -3.58
C ALA A 177 -7.73 1.82 -3.39
N ARG A 178 -7.73 1.14 -2.23
CA ARG A 178 -8.79 0.18 -1.87
C ARG A 178 -10.11 0.89 -1.59
N ARG A 179 -10.13 2.00 -0.85
CA ARG A 179 -11.37 2.71 -0.51
C ARG A 179 -12.09 3.28 -1.73
N LEU A 180 -11.34 3.60 -2.78
CA LEU A 180 -11.84 4.16 -4.04
C LEU A 180 -11.75 3.14 -5.21
N SER A 181 -11.63 1.84 -4.92
CA SER A 181 -11.60 0.76 -5.92
C SER A 181 -12.89 0.67 -6.74
N GLN A 182 -14.03 0.85 -6.08
CA GLN A 182 -15.35 0.74 -6.68
C GLN A 182 -15.59 1.85 -7.70
N PRO A 183 -15.84 1.52 -8.97
CA PRO A 183 -16.06 2.50 -10.02
C PRO A 183 -17.38 3.21 -9.75
N ARG A 184 -17.33 4.54 -9.56
CA ARG A 184 -18.57 5.34 -9.43
C ARG A 184 -19.15 5.71 -10.79
N PHE A 185 -18.39 5.50 -11.85
CA PHE A 185 -18.73 5.88 -13.21
C PHE A 185 -18.53 4.69 -14.14
N ALA A 186 -19.47 4.45 -15.05
CA ALA A 186 -19.37 3.37 -16.03
C ALA A 186 -18.37 3.67 -17.16
N HIS A 187 -18.08 4.95 -17.43
CA HIS A 187 -17.22 5.36 -18.53
C HIS A 187 -15.73 5.21 -18.19
N PRO A 188 -14.89 4.57 -19.04
CA PRO A 188 -13.48 4.31 -18.75
C PRO A 188 -12.65 5.57 -18.43
N VAL A 189 -12.92 6.69 -19.11
CA VAL A 189 -12.21 7.95 -18.86
C VAL A 189 -12.49 8.50 -17.45
N LEU A 190 -13.73 8.37 -16.96
CA LEU A 190 -14.10 8.82 -15.62
C LEU A 190 -13.52 7.90 -14.54
N ASP A 191 -13.39 6.61 -14.83
CA ASP A 191 -12.69 5.65 -13.97
C ASP A 191 -11.19 6.01 -13.83
N PHE A 192 -10.55 6.47 -14.90
CA PHE A 192 -9.19 7.02 -14.81
C PHE A 192 -9.15 8.32 -13.98
N GLY A 193 -10.15 9.19 -14.10
CA GLY A 193 -10.31 10.38 -13.26
C GLY A 193 -10.33 10.07 -11.76
N GLN A 194 -10.95 8.95 -11.36
CA GLN A 194 -10.89 8.49 -9.96
C GLN A 194 -9.47 8.13 -9.51
N THR A 195 -8.66 7.52 -10.39
CA THR A 195 -7.25 7.27 -10.09
C THR A 195 -6.48 8.58 -9.90
N VAL A 196 -6.72 9.59 -10.75
CA VAL A 196 -6.10 10.92 -10.59
C VAL A 196 -6.48 11.53 -9.24
N LEU A 197 -7.74 11.38 -8.80
CA LEU A 197 -8.18 11.82 -7.48
C LEU A 197 -7.46 11.07 -6.34
N VAL A 198 -7.30 9.74 -6.45
CA VAL A 198 -6.53 8.94 -5.47
C VAL A 198 -5.10 9.47 -5.36
N VAL A 199 -4.44 9.73 -6.49
CA VAL A 199 -3.08 10.27 -6.52
C VAL A 199 -3.03 11.68 -5.94
N ALA A 200 -3.98 12.55 -6.27
CA ALA A 200 -4.05 13.90 -5.71
C ALA A 200 -4.21 13.88 -4.19
N LEU A 201 -5.11 13.05 -3.66
CA LEU A 201 -5.28 12.86 -2.22
C LEU A 201 -4.02 12.29 -1.57
N PHE A 202 -3.36 11.32 -2.22
CA PHE A 202 -2.08 10.79 -1.76
C PHE A 202 -1.00 11.87 -1.70
N VAL A 203 -0.89 12.74 -2.72
CA VAL A 203 0.04 13.87 -2.69
C VAL A 203 -0.21 14.80 -1.50
N CYS A 204 -1.47 15.04 -1.13
CA CYS A 204 -1.79 15.80 0.09
C CYS A 204 -1.30 15.10 1.37
N THR A 205 -1.25 13.76 1.40
CA THR A 205 -0.70 13.00 2.54
C THR A 205 0.82 13.14 2.70
N LEU A 206 1.53 13.70 1.71
CA LEU A 206 2.97 13.95 1.77
C LEU A 206 3.34 15.25 2.51
N LEU A 207 2.36 16.10 2.86
CA LEU A 207 2.62 17.34 3.59
C LEU A 207 3.37 17.16 4.92
N PRO A 208 3.06 16.16 5.76
CA PRO A 208 3.81 15.90 7.00
C PRO A 208 5.30 15.62 6.73
N LEU A 209 5.62 14.94 5.63
CA LEU A 209 7.01 14.69 5.21
C LEU A 209 7.76 16.00 4.96
N VAL A 210 7.13 16.96 4.27
CA VAL A 210 7.68 18.31 4.04
C VAL A 210 7.96 19.01 5.36
N VAL A 211 7.01 18.93 6.31
CA VAL A 211 7.13 19.57 7.62
C VAL A 211 8.28 18.97 8.42
N VAL A 212 8.37 17.63 8.51
CA VAL A 212 9.46 16.94 9.19
C VAL A 212 10.80 17.28 8.54
N PHE A 213 10.85 17.29 7.21
CA PHE A 213 12.07 17.63 6.47
C PHE A 213 12.57 19.03 6.81
N ARG A 214 11.67 20.02 6.83
CA ARG A 214 12.01 21.39 7.25
C ARG A 214 12.41 21.47 8.72
N ALA A 215 11.70 20.76 9.59
CA ALA A 215 11.94 20.80 11.03
C ALA A 215 13.37 20.34 11.38
N TYR A 216 13.82 19.20 10.86
CA TYR A 216 15.16 18.67 11.19
C TYR A 216 16.30 19.49 10.58
N GLN A 217 16.08 20.16 9.44
CA GLN A 217 17.08 21.06 8.86
C GLN A 217 17.34 22.27 9.75
N THR A 218 16.32 22.75 10.47
CA THR A 218 16.44 23.94 11.33
C THR A 218 17.06 23.63 12.70
N SER A 219 16.69 22.50 13.33
CA SER A 219 17.12 22.19 14.70
C SER A 219 17.06 20.69 15.01
N LEU A 220 17.91 20.25 15.94
CA LEU A 220 17.86 18.89 16.49
C LEU A 220 16.53 18.60 17.19
N VAL A 221 16.00 19.56 17.96
CA VAL A 221 14.71 19.43 18.64
C VAL A 221 13.59 19.17 17.63
N GLY A 222 13.60 19.84 16.48
CA GLY A 222 12.67 19.58 15.37
C GLY A 222 12.77 18.15 14.84
N GLY A 223 13.98 17.61 14.71
CA GLY A 223 14.20 16.21 14.32
C GLY A 223 13.65 15.20 15.33
N ILE A 224 13.88 15.42 16.63
CA ILE A 224 13.39 14.55 17.71
C ILE A 224 11.86 14.58 17.77
N LEU A 225 11.25 15.78 17.75
CA LEU A 225 9.79 15.91 17.77
C LEU A 225 9.15 15.29 16.53
N GLY A 226 9.75 15.48 15.36
CA GLY A 226 9.32 14.83 14.12
C GLY A 226 9.31 13.31 14.22
N ALA A 227 10.36 12.72 14.80
CA ALA A 227 10.46 11.27 15.01
C ALA A 227 9.39 10.75 15.97
N LEU A 228 9.12 11.46 17.06
CA LEU A 228 8.07 11.09 18.02
C LEU A 228 6.68 11.14 17.36
N VAL A 229 6.39 12.21 16.61
CA VAL A 229 5.11 12.33 15.87
C VAL A 229 4.98 11.21 14.84
N ALA A 230 6.03 10.93 14.07
CA ALA A 230 6.03 9.85 13.08
C ALA A 230 5.80 8.47 13.73
N ALA A 231 6.43 8.21 14.88
CA ALA A 231 6.25 6.98 15.64
C ALA A 231 4.80 6.83 16.14
N VAL A 232 4.18 7.91 16.63
CA VAL A 232 2.77 7.90 17.04
C VAL A 232 1.84 7.64 15.86
N ILE A 233 2.08 8.28 14.70
CA ILE A 233 1.29 8.03 13.49
C ILE A 233 1.42 6.57 13.08
N LEU A 234 2.64 6.04 13.00
CA LEU A 234 2.90 4.65 12.64
C LEU A 234 2.23 3.68 13.60
N TRP A 235 2.31 3.95 14.91
CA TRP A 235 1.63 3.15 15.93
C TRP A 235 0.12 3.13 15.70
N VAL A 236 -0.49 4.28 15.47
CA VAL A 236 -1.94 4.40 15.22
C VAL A 236 -2.35 3.70 13.93
N THR A 237 -1.59 3.82 12.84
CA THR A 237 -1.91 3.18 11.56
C THR A 237 -1.74 1.66 11.63
N VAL A 238 -0.67 1.18 12.26
CA VAL A 238 -0.42 -0.27 12.43
C VAL A 238 -1.46 -0.90 13.35
N LEU A 239 -1.77 -0.30 14.50
CA LEU A 239 -2.77 -0.83 15.43
C LEU A 239 -4.17 -0.84 14.83
N ARG A 240 -4.58 0.24 14.14
CA ARG A 240 -5.90 0.28 13.47
C ARG A 240 -5.97 -0.66 12.27
N GLY A 241 -4.83 -0.94 11.65
CA GLY A 241 -4.71 -1.83 10.49
C GLY A 241 -4.93 -3.31 10.80
N HIS A 242 -4.94 -3.74 12.07
CA HIS A 242 -5.17 -5.12 12.48
C HIS A 242 -6.56 -5.32 13.12
N PRO A 243 -7.64 -5.53 12.35
CA PRO A 243 -8.95 -5.85 12.91
C PRO A 243 -8.93 -7.18 13.71
N GLY A 244 -8.02 -8.10 13.38
CA GLY A 244 -7.85 -9.36 14.12
C GLY A 244 -7.36 -9.21 15.57
N LEU A 245 -6.72 -8.08 15.93
CA LEU A 245 -6.35 -7.80 17.34
C LEU A 245 -7.53 -7.25 18.15
N ARG A 246 -8.57 -6.75 17.48
CA ARG A 246 -9.72 -6.13 18.16
C ARG A 246 -10.75 -7.16 18.63
N CYS A 247 -10.87 -8.31 17.94
CA CYS A 247 -11.84 -9.34 18.31
C CYS A 247 -11.36 -10.29 19.41
N ARG A 248 -10.05 -10.39 19.69
CA ARG A 248 -9.53 -11.35 20.66
C ARG A 248 -9.53 -10.87 22.13
N VAL A 249 -9.96 -9.63 22.38
CA VAL A 249 -9.97 -9.02 23.73
C VAL A 249 -11.33 -9.19 24.44
N HIS A 250 -12.35 -9.72 23.76
CA HIS A 250 -13.70 -9.91 24.33
C HIS A 250 -14.13 -11.37 24.55
N GLU A 251 -13.23 -12.34 24.40
CA GLU A 251 -13.51 -13.78 24.65
C GLU A 251 -12.77 -14.34 25.87
N VAL A 252 -12.47 -13.52 26.88
CA VAL A 252 -11.95 -13.97 28.18
C VAL A 252 -12.84 -13.48 29.31
#